data_AF-A0A1Y2DNS1-F1
#
_entry.id   AF-A0A1Y2DNS1-F1
#
_cell.length_a   1.000
_cell.length_b   1.000
_cell.length_c   1.000
_cell.angle_alpha   90.00
_cell.angle_beta   90.00
_cell.angle_gamma   90.00
#
_symmetry.space_group_name_H-M   'P 1'
#
loop_
_entity.id
_entity.type
_entity.pdbx_description
1 polymer ?
#
loop_
_entity_poly.entity_id
_entity_poly.type
_entity_poly.pdbx_seq_one_letter_code
_entity_poly.pdbx_strand_id
1 'polypeptide(L)'
;MANKTPLGSIAEGSGVVGLSAADIGIQDDPLCAYNISRILQWTDVCEEHHDVCNHPLPGQQIRCLAPKRLVYVGLTGQSHVRLITLDGTSCKYVALSYCWGRKHTGMITTDDSLGQMQDGVELALFSRTIQDAVTVVRALHVQYLWVNALCIIQQQPGGEDWKEESQKMGQIYGDAYLTIAATSASDSVDGFLHRPNGGVAVDFKSRRDASGQGKIYFEENIHIFEAFAEGVENSPLLKRDWVKQERILSRRTIDFSARQIYWSCRMSRISEAGERDDEGGIEAASLMHSMRLWDIIPRLHGNQRAKMEGLFFKAWGNLIGIATILGNVVGCRYFAGVWERNLADGLIWEPLDYPVILTGQQFSSYLVLGFCSGRNFSRWSRTRNCANTFPRHGHRTRLTSLRTSSPMQGRC
;
A
#
# COMPACT_ATOMS: atom_id res chain seq x y z
N MET A 1 -16.49 45.30 13.76
CA MET A 1 -16.96 45.29 12.36
C MET A 1 -15.96 44.51 11.53
N ALA A 2 -16.30 43.26 11.20
CA ALA A 2 -15.61 42.43 10.22
C ALA A 2 -16.66 41.47 9.66
N ASN A 3 -16.99 41.64 8.38
CA ASN A 3 -18.02 40.86 7.68
C ASN A 3 -17.59 39.40 7.56
N LYS A 4 -18.35 38.50 8.18
CA LYS A 4 -18.38 37.09 7.79
C LYS A 4 -19.37 36.94 6.64
N THR A 5 -18.87 36.70 5.45
CA THR A 5 -19.67 36.22 4.32
C THR A 5 -20.02 34.75 4.58
N PRO A 6 -21.30 34.35 4.62
CA PRO A 6 -21.65 32.94 4.69
C PRO A 6 -21.42 32.31 3.30
N LEU A 7 -20.64 31.24 3.23
CA LEU A 7 -20.62 30.34 2.08
C LEU A 7 -22.04 29.78 1.92
N GLY A 8 -22.58 29.99 0.72
CA GLY A 8 -23.99 29.76 0.39
C GLY A 8 -24.46 28.35 0.70
N SER A 9 -25.63 28.28 1.33
CA SER A 9 -26.51 27.14 1.33
C SER A 9 -26.67 26.61 -0.11
N ILE A 10 -26.33 25.34 -0.32
CA ILE A 10 -26.68 24.63 -1.55
C ILE A 10 -28.20 24.65 -1.64
N ALA A 11 -28.70 25.33 -2.66
CA ALA A 11 -30.11 25.48 -2.93
C ALA A 11 -30.74 24.11 -3.20
N GLU A 12 -31.71 23.73 -2.36
CA GLU A 12 -32.79 22.83 -2.77
C GLU A 12 -33.50 23.47 -3.98
N GLY A 13 -33.51 22.76 -5.11
CA GLY A 13 -34.29 23.19 -6.28
C GLY A 13 -33.47 23.60 -7.51
N SER A 14 -32.71 22.65 -8.06
CA SER A 14 -32.61 22.52 -9.52
C SER A 14 -32.34 21.06 -9.83
N GLY A 15 -33.39 20.36 -10.28
CA GLY A 15 -33.24 19.00 -10.76
C GLY A 15 -32.22 18.98 -11.88
N VAL A 16 -31.15 18.21 -11.69
CA VAL A 16 -30.25 17.83 -12.78
C VAL A 16 -31.10 17.02 -13.74
N VAL A 17 -31.52 17.67 -14.82
CA VAL A 17 -32.22 17.03 -15.93
C VAL A 17 -31.25 16.00 -16.52
N GLY A 18 -31.55 14.71 -16.32
CA GLY A 18 -30.94 13.62 -17.10
C GLY A 18 -30.34 12.44 -16.35
N LEU A 19 -30.42 12.33 -15.02
CA LEU A 19 -30.01 11.10 -14.33
C LEU A 19 -31.21 10.16 -14.21
N SER A 20 -31.12 8.98 -14.83
CA SER A 20 -32.12 7.94 -14.68
C SER A 20 -32.05 7.36 -13.27
N ALA A 21 -33.10 6.70 -12.78
CA ALA A 21 -33.05 6.01 -11.49
C ALA A 21 -31.96 4.91 -11.42
N ALA A 22 -31.35 4.53 -12.55
CA ALA A 22 -30.20 3.62 -12.60
C ALA A 22 -28.86 4.30 -12.24
N ASP A 23 -28.80 5.63 -12.19
CA ASP A 23 -27.57 6.41 -12.01
C ASP A 23 -27.41 6.93 -10.56
N ILE A 24 -27.97 6.23 -9.57
CA ILE A 24 -27.86 6.60 -8.14
C ILE A 24 -27.61 5.34 -7.32
N GLY A 25 -26.61 5.40 -6.43
CA GLY A 25 -26.26 4.32 -5.51
C GLY A 25 -25.27 3.29 -6.06
N ILE A 26 -25.13 2.19 -5.32
CA ILE A 26 -24.24 1.07 -5.64
C ILE A 26 -24.79 0.29 -6.82
N GLN A 27 -23.93 0.01 -7.79
CA GLN A 27 -24.27 -0.66 -9.04
C GLN A 27 -23.97 -2.16 -8.96
N ASP A 28 -24.75 -3.00 -9.65
CA ASP A 28 -24.45 -4.44 -9.70
C ASP A 28 -23.09 -4.69 -10.41
N ASP A 29 -22.86 -4.01 -11.55
CA ASP A 29 -21.58 -4.02 -12.28
C ASP A 29 -20.67 -2.88 -11.80
N PRO A 30 -19.52 -3.18 -11.14
CA PRO A 30 -18.56 -2.16 -10.72
C PRO A 30 -18.00 -1.32 -11.87
N LEU A 31 -17.98 -1.85 -13.10
CA LEU A 31 -17.41 -1.19 -14.27
C LEU A 31 -18.48 -0.68 -15.25
N CYS A 32 -19.71 -0.52 -14.80
CA CYS A 32 -20.73 0.17 -15.59
C CYS A 32 -20.27 1.59 -15.95
N ALA A 33 -20.80 2.14 -17.05
CA ALA A 33 -20.40 3.45 -17.55
C ALA A 33 -20.51 4.57 -16.49
N TYR A 34 -21.52 4.48 -15.63
CA TYR A 34 -21.73 5.40 -14.51
C TYR A 34 -20.57 5.40 -13.51
N ASN A 35 -20.16 4.21 -13.04
CA ASN A 35 -19.05 4.08 -12.09
C ASN A 35 -17.71 4.47 -12.70
N ILE A 36 -17.45 4.10 -13.95
CA ILE A 36 -16.24 4.53 -14.67
C ILE A 36 -16.19 6.06 -14.76
N SER A 37 -17.29 6.70 -15.15
CA SER A 37 -17.37 8.17 -15.20
C SER A 37 -17.11 8.81 -13.84
N ARG A 38 -17.63 8.24 -12.75
CA ARG A 38 -17.41 8.75 -11.39
C ARG A 38 -15.97 8.60 -10.92
N ILE A 39 -15.36 7.44 -11.17
CA ILE A 39 -13.96 7.20 -10.80
C ILE A 39 -13.04 8.22 -11.50
N LEU A 40 -13.28 8.48 -12.78
CA LEU A 40 -12.56 9.50 -13.53
C LEU A 40 -12.80 10.89 -12.94
N GLN A 41 -14.07 11.26 -12.69
CA GLN A 41 -14.41 12.56 -12.10
C GLN A 41 -13.76 12.78 -10.72
N TRP A 42 -13.78 11.79 -9.82
CA TRP A 42 -13.12 11.89 -8.51
C TRP A 42 -11.62 12.09 -8.64
N THR A 43 -11.04 11.45 -9.64
CA THR A 43 -9.61 11.58 -9.95
C THR A 43 -9.28 12.98 -10.45
N ASP A 44 -10.10 13.52 -11.37
CA ASP A 44 -9.94 14.87 -11.92
C ASP A 44 -10.08 15.93 -10.81
N VAL A 45 -11.11 15.82 -9.96
CA VAL A 45 -11.30 16.73 -8.81
C VAL A 45 -10.07 16.73 -7.90
N CYS A 46 -9.48 15.56 -7.66
CA CYS A 46 -8.27 15.42 -6.86
C CYS A 46 -7.04 16.04 -7.54
N GLU A 47 -6.88 15.87 -8.85
CA GLU A 47 -5.81 16.50 -9.62
C GLU A 47 -5.93 18.03 -9.64
N GLU A 48 -7.14 18.56 -9.65
CA GLU A 48 -7.38 20.00 -9.71
C GLU A 48 -7.34 20.70 -8.34
N HIS A 49 -7.79 20.05 -7.28
CA HIS A 49 -8.07 20.71 -5.99
C HIS A 49 -7.23 20.21 -4.81
N HIS A 50 -6.50 19.10 -4.93
CA HIS A 50 -5.75 18.51 -3.81
C HIS A 50 -4.23 18.62 -4.02
N ASP A 51 -3.65 19.78 -3.67
CA ASP A 51 -2.20 20.03 -3.77
C ASP A 51 -1.35 18.93 -3.13
N VAL A 52 -1.74 18.43 -1.95
CA VAL A 52 -1.04 17.36 -1.22
C VAL A 52 -0.98 16.05 -2.01
N CYS A 53 -1.96 15.80 -2.88
CA CYS A 53 -2.02 14.61 -3.72
C CYS A 53 -1.15 14.75 -4.98
N ASN A 54 -0.91 15.98 -5.45
CA ASN A 54 -0.15 16.25 -6.68
C ASN A 54 1.36 16.30 -6.45
N HIS A 55 1.80 16.49 -5.20
CA HIS A 55 3.20 16.51 -4.84
C HIS A 55 3.69 15.18 -4.22
N PRO A 56 4.95 14.79 -4.45
CA PRO A 56 5.56 13.69 -3.71
C PRO A 56 5.52 13.95 -2.20
N LEU A 57 5.48 12.89 -1.40
CA LEU A 57 5.63 13.04 0.05
C LEU A 57 7.03 13.60 0.37
N PRO A 58 7.20 14.37 1.47
CA PRO A 58 8.52 14.85 1.84
C PRO A 58 9.53 13.68 1.96
N GLY A 59 10.75 13.85 1.44
CA GLY A 59 11.77 12.79 1.42
C GLY A 59 11.59 11.71 0.34
N GLN A 60 10.51 11.76 -0.44
CA GLN A 60 10.41 11.01 -1.69
C GLN A 60 11.25 11.71 -2.76
N GLN A 61 12.05 10.97 -3.53
CA GLN A 61 12.88 11.56 -4.58
C GLN A 61 12.01 12.14 -5.71
N ILE A 62 12.36 13.35 -6.17
CA ILE A 62 11.66 14.04 -7.26
C ILE A 62 11.94 13.39 -8.64
N ARG A 63 13.01 12.59 -8.75
CA ARG A 63 13.39 12.00 -10.04
C ARG A 63 12.44 10.85 -10.37
N CYS A 64 11.47 11.18 -11.24
CA CYS A 64 10.54 10.28 -11.93
C CYS A 64 11.28 9.20 -12.74
N LEU A 65 11.85 8.21 -12.07
CA LEU A 65 12.19 6.97 -12.74
C LEU A 65 10.93 6.11 -12.68
N ALA A 66 10.26 6.00 -13.83
CA ALA A 66 9.18 5.05 -13.99
C ALA A 66 9.67 3.65 -13.58
N PRO A 67 8.76 2.74 -13.17
CA PRO A 67 9.14 1.39 -12.83
C PRO A 67 9.99 0.76 -13.94
N LYS A 68 10.97 -0.07 -13.60
CA LYS A 68 11.87 -0.69 -14.58
C LYS A 68 11.09 -1.39 -15.70
N ARG A 69 9.95 -1.98 -15.34
CA ARG A 69 9.02 -2.64 -16.25
C ARG A 69 7.57 -2.34 -15.94
N LEU A 70 6.74 -2.38 -16.97
CA LEU A 70 5.28 -2.29 -16.90
C LEU A 70 4.63 -3.30 -17.84
N VAL A 71 3.41 -3.71 -17.52
CA VAL A 71 2.58 -4.49 -18.43
C VAL A 71 1.84 -3.51 -19.33
N TYR A 72 2.11 -3.58 -20.64
CA TYR A 72 1.28 -2.94 -21.65
C TYR A 72 0.01 -3.77 -21.84
N VAL A 73 -1.12 -3.18 -21.45
CA VAL A 73 -2.42 -3.88 -21.48
C VAL A 73 -3.18 -3.68 -22.78
N GLY A 74 -2.73 -2.80 -23.68
CA GLY A 74 -3.42 -2.54 -24.94
C GLY A 74 -4.81 -1.93 -24.77
N LEU A 75 -5.66 -2.13 -25.77
CA LEU A 75 -7.04 -1.61 -25.79
C LEU A 75 -8.06 -2.68 -25.38
N THR A 76 -9.27 -2.26 -25.05
CA THR A 76 -10.42 -3.15 -24.77
C THR A 76 -10.62 -4.15 -25.90
N GLY A 77 -10.81 -5.42 -25.54
CA GLY A 77 -11.00 -6.53 -26.47
C GLY A 77 -9.72 -7.23 -26.94
N GLN A 78 -8.52 -6.68 -26.66
CA GLN A 78 -7.28 -7.37 -26.99
C GLN A 78 -7.04 -8.55 -26.02
N SER A 79 -6.72 -9.72 -26.59
CA SER A 79 -6.52 -10.94 -25.80
C SER A 79 -5.11 -11.08 -25.24
N HIS A 80 -4.15 -10.28 -25.69
CA HIS A 80 -2.75 -10.39 -25.28
C HIS A 80 -2.30 -9.15 -24.50
N VAL A 81 -1.36 -9.36 -23.59
CA VAL A 81 -0.63 -8.32 -22.85
C VAL A 81 0.86 -8.62 -22.95
N ARG A 82 1.71 -7.61 -22.79
CA ARG A 82 3.16 -7.80 -22.84
C ARG A 82 3.88 -6.97 -21.80
N LEU A 83 5.00 -7.48 -21.33
CA LEU A 83 5.89 -6.79 -20.41
C LEU A 83 6.84 -5.90 -21.22
N ILE A 84 6.87 -4.62 -20.91
CA ILE A 84 7.79 -3.66 -21.52
C ILE A 84 8.82 -3.20 -20.49
N THR A 85 10.05 -3.01 -20.93
CA THR A 85 11.11 -2.37 -20.14
C THR A 85 11.15 -0.89 -20.48
N LEU A 86 11.23 -0.03 -19.47
CA LEU A 86 11.27 1.41 -19.65
C LEU A 86 12.70 1.92 -19.55
N ASP A 87 13.15 2.68 -20.56
CA ASP A 87 14.46 3.31 -20.60
C ASP A 87 14.43 4.70 -19.93
N GLY A 88 13.90 4.77 -18.71
CA GLY A 88 13.79 6.03 -17.95
C GLY A 88 12.70 6.99 -18.45
N THR A 89 11.84 6.57 -19.38
CA THR A 89 10.70 7.36 -19.85
C THR A 89 9.59 7.34 -18.82
N SER A 90 9.12 8.52 -18.39
CA SER A 90 7.93 8.64 -17.54
C SER A 90 6.67 8.28 -18.32
N CYS A 91 5.79 7.49 -17.72
CA CYS A 91 4.51 7.13 -18.31
C CYS A 91 3.40 7.07 -17.25
N LYS A 92 2.15 7.29 -17.69
CA LYS A 92 0.96 7.18 -16.83
C LYS A 92 0.61 5.70 -16.68
N TYR A 93 0.66 5.18 -15.46
CA TYR A 93 0.35 3.77 -15.17
C TYR A 93 -0.49 3.61 -13.90
N VAL A 94 -1.18 2.49 -13.82
CA VAL A 94 -1.93 2.06 -12.63
C VAL A 94 -1.13 0.96 -11.93
N ALA A 95 -1.13 0.95 -10.59
CA ALA A 95 -0.54 -0.15 -9.81
C ALA A 95 -1.64 -1.08 -9.29
N LEU A 96 -1.32 -2.38 -9.12
CA LEU A 96 -2.21 -3.36 -8.49
C LEU A 96 -1.72 -3.74 -7.09
N SER A 97 -2.59 -3.60 -6.10
CA SER A 97 -2.43 -4.16 -4.75
C SER A 97 -3.39 -5.34 -4.59
N TYR A 98 -2.84 -6.54 -4.36
CA TYR A 98 -3.63 -7.77 -4.30
C TYR A 98 -3.00 -8.88 -3.48
N CYS A 99 -3.82 -9.84 -3.06
CA CYS A 99 -3.38 -11.07 -2.40
C CYS A 99 -2.87 -12.08 -3.44
N TRP A 100 -1.62 -12.51 -3.30
CA TRP A 100 -1.06 -13.57 -4.14
C TRP A 100 -1.66 -14.96 -3.86
N GLY A 101 -2.29 -15.15 -2.69
CA GLY A 101 -2.85 -16.42 -2.31
C GLY A 101 -1.87 -17.43 -1.72
N ARG A 102 -2.35 -18.64 -1.43
CA ARG A 102 -1.53 -19.75 -0.88
C ARG A 102 -0.93 -20.63 -1.97
N LYS A 103 -1.58 -20.70 -3.13
CA LYS A 103 -1.11 -21.43 -4.30
C LYS A 103 -0.92 -20.41 -5.41
N HIS A 104 0.33 -20.16 -5.78
CA HIS A 104 0.64 -19.35 -6.96
C HIS A 104 -0.04 -20.02 -8.16
N THR A 105 -1.02 -19.33 -8.71
CA THR A 105 -1.87 -19.80 -9.80
C THR A 105 -1.88 -18.70 -10.85
N GLY A 106 -1.61 -19.09 -12.10
CA GLY A 106 -1.36 -18.16 -13.18
C GLY A 106 0.12 -17.86 -13.41
N MET A 107 0.40 -17.28 -14.58
CA MET A 107 1.74 -16.98 -15.03
C MET A 107 2.40 -15.86 -14.20
N ILE A 108 3.69 -16.02 -13.92
CA ILE A 108 4.56 -15.01 -13.32
C ILE A 108 5.80 -14.84 -14.21
N THR A 109 6.50 -13.71 -14.05
CA THR A 109 7.75 -13.48 -14.78
C THR A 109 8.91 -14.16 -14.05
N THR A 110 9.59 -15.10 -14.69
CA THR A 110 10.86 -15.70 -14.27
C THR A 110 11.93 -15.39 -15.32
N ASP A 111 13.18 -15.77 -15.08
CA ASP A 111 14.23 -15.64 -16.10
C ASP A 111 13.83 -16.39 -17.40
N ASP A 112 13.22 -17.57 -17.27
CA ASP A 112 12.78 -18.39 -18.41
C ASP A 112 11.56 -17.81 -19.15
N SER A 113 10.63 -17.18 -18.42
CA SER A 113 9.40 -16.64 -19.02
C SER A 113 9.53 -15.18 -19.47
N LEU A 114 10.64 -14.50 -19.17
CA LEU A 114 10.83 -13.08 -19.47
C LEU A 114 10.70 -12.77 -20.96
N GLY A 115 11.34 -13.56 -21.84
CA GLY A 115 11.25 -13.36 -23.29
C GLY A 115 9.81 -13.52 -23.79
N GLN A 116 9.13 -14.58 -23.35
CA GLN A 116 7.72 -14.83 -23.69
C GLN A 116 6.82 -13.68 -23.20
N MET A 117 7.03 -13.20 -21.98
CA MET A 117 6.31 -12.05 -21.43
C MET A 117 6.52 -10.78 -22.26
N GLN A 118 7.71 -10.56 -22.82
CA GLN A 118 8.02 -9.41 -23.67
C GLN A 118 7.42 -9.50 -25.07
N ASP A 119 7.40 -10.70 -25.66
CA ASP A 119 6.80 -10.96 -26.98
C ASP A 119 5.26 -10.81 -26.93
N GLY A 120 4.66 -11.19 -25.82
CA GLY A 120 3.23 -11.06 -25.55
C GLY A 120 2.58 -12.40 -25.21
N VAL A 121 1.68 -12.36 -24.24
CA VAL A 121 1.06 -13.54 -23.62
C VAL A 121 -0.44 -13.35 -23.57
N GLU A 122 -1.19 -14.43 -23.79
CA GLU A 122 -2.64 -14.44 -23.65
C GLU A 122 -3.06 -14.11 -22.21
N LEU A 123 -3.96 -13.14 -22.07
CA LEU A 123 -4.46 -12.64 -20.79
C LEU A 123 -5.08 -13.74 -19.93
N ALA A 124 -5.67 -14.76 -20.55
CA ALA A 124 -6.28 -15.89 -19.88
C ALA A 124 -5.28 -16.76 -19.07
N LEU A 125 -3.97 -16.63 -19.32
CA LEU A 125 -2.91 -17.36 -18.59
C LEU A 125 -2.57 -16.74 -17.23
N PHE A 126 -3.02 -15.52 -16.97
CA PHE A 126 -2.81 -14.85 -15.68
C PHE A 126 -3.91 -15.19 -14.68
N SER A 127 -3.66 -14.92 -13.40
CA SER A 127 -4.66 -15.11 -12.35
C SER A 127 -5.88 -14.21 -12.57
N ARG A 128 -7.05 -14.62 -12.05
CA ARG A 128 -8.29 -13.89 -12.28
C ARG A 128 -8.21 -12.43 -11.81
N THR A 129 -7.54 -12.20 -10.68
CA THR A 129 -7.30 -10.85 -10.16
C THR A 129 -6.47 -9.97 -11.11
N ILE A 130 -5.47 -10.54 -11.80
CA ILE A 130 -4.72 -9.77 -12.82
C ILE A 130 -5.60 -9.50 -14.06
N GLN A 131 -6.43 -10.46 -14.47
CA GLN A 131 -7.37 -10.27 -15.59
C GLN A 131 -8.39 -9.16 -15.29
N ASP A 132 -8.95 -9.18 -14.09
CA ASP A 132 -9.87 -8.15 -13.60
C ASP A 132 -9.16 -6.78 -13.57
N ALA A 133 -7.93 -6.70 -13.07
CA ALA A 133 -7.14 -5.47 -13.07
C ALA A 133 -6.87 -4.93 -14.48
N VAL A 134 -6.51 -5.78 -15.44
CA VAL A 134 -6.38 -5.39 -16.86
C VAL A 134 -7.68 -4.83 -17.41
N THR A 135 -8.82 -5.42 -17.04
CA THR A 135 -10.15 -4.96 -17.46
C THR A 135 -10.44 -3.55 -16.92
N VAL A 136 -10.18 -3.30 -15.63
CA VAL A 136 -10.33 -1.97 -15.02
C VAL A 136 -9.42 -0.95 -15.68
N VAL A 137 -8.14 -1.27 -15.88
CA VAL A 137 -7.15 -0.35 -16.47
C VAL A 137 -7.57 0.09 -17.88
N ARG A 138 -8.07 -0.85 -18.69
CA ARG A 138 -8.62 -0.56 -20.02
C ARG A 138 -9.87 0.31 -19.95
N ALA A 139 -10.78 0.04 -19.01
CA ALA A 139 -12.00 0.82 -18.80
C ALA A 139 -11.70 2.27 -18.37
N LEU A 140 -10.62 2.49 -17.62
CA LEU A 140 -10.12 3.82 -17.23
C LEU A 140 -9.27 4.50 -18.31
N HIS A 141 -9.17 3.93 -19.51
CA HIS A 141 -8.38 4.45 -20.63
C HIS A 141 -6.88 4.61 -20.33
N VAL A 142 -6.33 3.78 -19.45
CA VAL A 142 -4.89 3.69 -19.18
C VAL A 142 -4.31 2.46 -19.88
N GLN A 143 -3.06 2.53 -20.34
CA GLN A 143 -2.43 1.47 -21.13
C GLN A 143 -1.37 0.66 -20.39
N TYR A 144 -0.97 1.12 -19.21
CA TYR A 144 0.12 0.53 -18.44
C TYR A 144 -0.32 0.14 -17.05
N LEU A 145 0.02 -1.08 -16.66
CA LEU A 145 -0.27 -1.65 -15.35
C LEU A 145 1.03 -2.16 -14.73
N TRP A 146 1.26 -1.81 -13.47
CA TRP A 146 2.31 -2.40 -12.65
C TRP A 146 1.72 -3.50 -11.77
N VAL A 147 2.27 -4.71 -11.91
CA VAL A 147 1.94 -5.87 -11.07
C VAL A 147 3.24 -6.49 -10.59
N ASN A 148 3.45 -6.59 -9.28
CA ASN A 148 4.70 -7.11 -8.71
C ASN A 148 5.10 -8.50 -9.26
N ALA A 149 4.14 -9.42 -9.43
CA ALA A 149 4.39 -10.76 -9.96
C ALA A 149 4.86 -10.79 -11.42
N LEU A 150 4.61 -9.72 -12.18
CA LEU A 150 4.93 -9.61 -13.61
C LEU A 150 6.08 -8.64 -13.88
N CYS A 151 6.15 -7.55 -13.11
CA CYS A 151 7.13 -6.48 -13.31
C CYS A 151 8.45 -6.72 -12.56
N ILE A 152 8.51 -7.74 -11.70
CA ILE A 152 9.71 -8.19 -10.99
C ILE A 152 10.01 -9.64 -11.43
N ILE A 153 11.28 -9.95 -11.70
CA ILE A 153 11.70 -11.32 -12.00
C ILE A 153 11.62 -12.15 -10.72
N GLN A 154 10.74 -13.13 -10.74
CA GLN A 154 10.51 -14.08 -9.66
C GLN A 154 11.48 -15.25 -9.75
N GLN A 155 11.76 -15.86 -8.61
CA GLN A 155 12.56 -17.09 -8.49
C GLN A 155 14.00 -16.97 -9.03
N GLN A 156 14.48 -15.75 -9.29
CA GLN A 156 15.83 -15.49 -9.76
C GLN A 156 16.87 -15.93 -8.71
N PRO A 157 17.92 -16.68 -9.09
CA PRO A 157 19.05 -16.99 -8.20
C PRO A 157 19.68 -15.70 -7.65
N GLY A 158 19.83 -15.61 -6.32
CA GLY A 158 20.37 -14.41 -5.66
C GLY A 158 19.38 -13.25 -5.48
N GLY A 159 18.26 -13.27 -6.21
CA GLY A 159 17.14 -12.33 -6.06
C GLY A 159 17.51 -10.86 -6.26
N GLU A 160 18.44 -10.57 -7.17
CA GLU A 160 18.96 -9.22 -7.39
C GLU A 160 17.88 -8.26 -7.86
N ASP A 161 17.06 -8.69 -8.81
CA ASP A 161 15.97 -7.88 -9.34
C ASP A 161 14.89 -7.60 -8.29
N TRP A 162 14.55 -8.59 -7.45
CA TRP A 162 13.66 -8.37 -6.31
C TRP A 162 14.25 -7.38 -5.29
N LYS A 163 15.55 -7.49 -4.97
CA LYS A 163 16.22 -6.55 -4.06
C LYS A 163 16.20 -5.13 -4.60
N GLU A 164 16.40 -4.96 -5.91
CA GLU A 164 16.36 -3.67 -6.58
C GLU A 164 14.95 -3.08 -6.57
N GLU A 165 13.94 -3.83 -7.02
CA GLU A 165 12.58 -3.32 -7.19
C GLU A 165 11.80 -3.19 -5.87
N SER A 166 12.06 -4.05 -4.88
CA SER A 166 11.43 -3.95 -3.54
C SER A 166 11.80 -2.65 -2.82
N GLN A 167 13.01 -2.14 -3.04
CA GLN A 167 13.45 -0.84 -2.50
C GLN A 167 12.73 0.34 -3.16
N LYS A 168 12.25 0.15 -4.40
CA LYS A 168 11.53 1.17 -5.18
C LYS A 168 10.01 1.06 -5.01
N MET A 169 9.47 0.00 -4.42
CA MET A 169 8.01 -0.20 -4.29
C MET A 169 7.28 1.02 -3.73
N GLY A 170 7.84 1.68 -2.71
CA GLY A 170 7.21 2.88 -2.15
C GLY A 170 7.06 4.01 -3.17
N GLN A 171 8.05 4.18 -4.04
CA GLN A 171 7.99 5.14 -5.15
C GLN A 171 7.04 4.67 -6.25
N ILE A 172 7.02 3.38 -6.59
CA ILE A 172 6.13 2.83 -7.61
C ILE A 172 4.66 3.10 -7.25
N TYR A 173 4.22 2.76 -6.03
CA TYR A 173 2.85 3.09 -5.61
C TYR A 173 2.65 4.60 -5.47
N GLY A 174 3.68 5.32 -5.00
CA GLY A 174 3.63 6.76 -4.82
C GLY A 174 3.61 7.59 -6.11
N ASP A 175 4.00 7.03 -7.25
CA ASP A 175 4.01 7.71 -8.56
C ASP A 175 2.98 7.13 -9.54
N ALA A 176 2.28 6.07 -9.16
CA ALA A 176 1.14 5.56 -9.93
C ALA A 176 0.05 6.64 -10.06
N TYR A 177 -0.61 6.67 -11.23
CA TYR A 177 -1.78 7.52 -11.46
C TYR A 177 -2.90 7.18 -10.47
N LEU A 178 -3.12 5.88 -10.29
CA LEU A 178 -4.02 5.27 -9.33
C LEU A 178 -3.51 3.88 -8.95
N THR A 179 -3.90 3.43 -7.77
CA THR A 179 -3.74 2.05 -7.33
C THR A 179 -5.08 1.36 -7.28
N ILE A 180 -5.21 0.21 -7.94
CA ILE A 180 -6.34 -0.70 -7.78
C ILE A 180 -6.03 -1.60 -6.58
N ALA A 181 -6.93 -1.63 -5.59
CA ALA A 181 -6.89 -2.57 -4.49
C ALA A 181 -7.97 -3.64 -4.68
N ALA A 182 -7.55 -4.89 -4.84
CA ALA A 182 -8.43 -6.06 -4.94
C ALA A 182 -8.93 -6.49 -3.56
N THR A 183 -9.63 -5.58 -2.88
CA THR A 183 -9.93 -5.63 -1.44
C THR A 183 -10.87 -6.78 -1.06
N SER A 184 -11.80 -7.16 -1.95
CA SER A 184 -12.69 -8.32 -1.78
C SER A 184 -11.99 -9.68 -1.98
N ALA A 185 -10.84 -9.71 -2.66
CA ALA A 185 -10.16 -10.94 -3.04
C ALA A 185 -9.21 -11.44 -1.94
N SER A 186 -9.39 -12.69 -1.51
CA SER A 186 -8.51 -13.34 -0.53
C SER A 186 -7.33 -14.06 -1.17
N ASP A 187 -7.49 -14.44 -2.43
CA ASP A 187 -6.52 -15.12 -3.28
C ASP A 187 -6.55 -14.52 -4.70
N SER A 188 -5.48 -14.71 -5.46
CA SER A 188 -5.34 -14.19 -6.82
C SER A 188 -6.27 -14.87 -7.83
N VAL A 189 -6.81 -16.04 -7.49
CA VAL A 189 -7.80 -16.76 -8.30
C VAL A 189 -9.22 -16.24 -8.15
N ASP A 190 -9.52 -15.50 -7.08
CA ASP A 190 -10.89 -15.12 -6.74
C ASP A 190 -11.44 -14.11 -7.76
N GLY A 191 -10.59 -13.19 -8.23
CA GLY A 191 -11.06 -11.96 -8.86
C GLY A 191 -11.68 -11.01 -7.83
N PHE A 192 -11.99 -9.79 -8.27
CA PHE A 192 -12.56 -8.75 -7.41
C PHE A 192 -13.72 -7.98 -8.05
N LEU A 193 -14.00 -8.21 -9.35
CA LEU A 193 -15.12 -7.55 -10.04
C LEU A 193 -16.47 -8.21 -9.78
N HIS A 194 -16.49 -9.43 -9.22
CA HIS A 194 -17.74 -10.05 -8.80
C HIS A 194 -18.09 -9.64 -7.37
N ARG A 195 -19.24 -8.99 -7.19
CA ARG A 195 -19.79 -8.65 -5.88
C ARG A 195 -20.92 -9.61 -5.52
N PRO A 196 -20.84 -10.32 -4.39
CA PRO A 196 -22.01 -10.97 -3.83
C PRO A 196 -23.00 -9.84 -3.45
N ASN A 197 -24.17 -9.79 -4.06
CA ASN A 197 -25.18 -8.78 -3.75
C ASN A 197 -25.49 -8.81 -2.24
N GLY A 198 -25.00 -7.82 -1.49
CA GLY A 198 -25.12 -7.75 -0.04
C GLY A 198 -26.43 -7.13 0.45
N GLY A 199 -27.13 -6.39 -0.42
CA GLY A 199 -28.41 -5.77 -0.11
C GLY A 199 -29.58 -6.72 -0.32
N VAL A 200 -30.62 -6.58 0.51
CA VAL A 200 -31.91 -7.24 0.26
C VAL A 200 -32.59 -6.49 -0.88
N ALA A 201 -32.60 -7.10 -2.07
CA ALA A 201 -33.36 -6.60 -3.20
C ALA A 201 -34.84 -6.98 -3.03
N VAL A 202 -35.70 -5.97 -3.00
CA VAL A 202 -37.15 -6.13 -3.02
C VAL A 202 -37.66 -5.66 -4.36
N ASP A 203 -38.26 -6.57 -5.12
CA ASP A 203 -38.93 -6.21 -6.36
C ASP A 203 -40.09 -5.25 -6.05
N PHE A 204 -40.13 -4.12 -6.72
CA PHE A 204 -41.24 -3.19 -6.64
C PHE A 204 -41.93 -3.05 -8.00
N LYS A 205 -43.24 -2.88 -7.94
CA LYS A 205 -44.07 -2.57 -9.09
C LYS A 205 -45.03 -1.44 -8.73
N SER A 206 -44.88 -0.32 -9.40
CA SER A 206 -45.79 0.81 -9.32
C SER A 206 -47.20 0.34 -9.68
N ARG A 207 -48.16 0.73 -8.84
CA ARG A 207 -49.58 0.46 -9.09
C ARG A 207 -50.22 1.52 -9.98
N ARG A 208 -49.53 2.62 -10.28
CA ARG A 208 -50.09 3.78 -10.98
C ARG A 208 -49.78 3.81 -12.48
N ASP A 209 -48.72 3.15 -12.91
CA ASP A 209 -48.26 3.18 -14.29
C ASP A 209 -47.40 1.95 -14.63
N ALA A 210 -47.37 1.56 -15.92
CA ALA A 210 -46.55 0.46 -16.41
C ALA A 210 -45.03 0.76 -16.41
N SER A 211 -44.66 2.01 -16.13
CA SER A 211 -43.28 2.54 -16.14
C SER A 211 -42.49 2.29 -14.86
N GLY A 212 -43.14 1.98 -13.73
CA GLY A 212 -42.45 1.94 -12.43
C GLY A 212 -42.16 0.54 -11.90
N GLN A 213 -41.48 -0.32 -12.64
CA GLN A 213 -41.00 -1.61 -12.10
C GLN A 213 -39.48 -1.59 -11.91
N GLY A 214 -39.00 -2.17 -10.82
CA GLY A 214 -37.57 -2.23 -10.53
C GLY A 214 -37.26 -2.94 -9.23
N LYS A 215 -36.05 -2.74 -8.71
CA LYS A 215 -35.59 -3.28 -7.43
C LYS A 215 -35.29 -2.15 -6.47
N ILE A 216 -35.76 -2.28 -5.22
CA ILE A 216 -35.34 -1.45 -4.09
C ILE A 216 -34.31 -2.24 -3.32
N TYR A 217 -33.13 -1.67 -3.11
CA TYR A 217 -32.09 -2.26 -2.29
C TYR A 217 -32.14 -1.61 -0.92
N PHE A 218 -32.38 -2.43 0.12
CA PHE A 218 -32.22 -1.98 1.49
C PHE A 218 -30.77 -2.17 1.89
N GLU A 219 -30.14 -1.07 2.27
CA GLU A 219 -28.83 -1.09 2.89
C GLU A 219 -28.93 -0.48 4.28
N GLU A 220 -28.15 -1.03 5.21
CA GLU A 220 -27.98 -0.43 6.53
C GLU A 220 -27.31 0.93 6.37
N ASN A 221 -27.91 1.98 6.95
CA ASN A 221 -27.34 3.32 6.92
C ASN A 221 -26.16 3.39 7.90
N ILE A 222 -25.01 2.94 7.43
CA ILE A 222 -23.74 2.93 8.18
C ILE A 222 -22.96 4.15 7.71
N HIS A 223 -22.44 4.95 8.65
CA HIS A 223 -21.57 6.07 8.31
C HIS A 223 -20.34 5.59 7.53
N ILE A 224 -19.93 6.34 6.51
CA ILE A 224 -18.77 6.02 5.65
C ILE A 224 -17.52 5.55 6.42
N PHE A 225 -17.23 6.10 7.60
CA PHE A 225 -16.10 5.68 8.43
C PHE A 225 -16.20 4.20 8.85
N GLU A 226 -17.37 3.79 9.36
CA GLU A 226 -17.63 2.41 9.78
C GLU A 226 -17.73 1.48 8.57
N ALA A 227 -18.43 1.91 7.51
CA ALA A 227 -18.57 1.12 6.29
C ALA A 227 -17.22 0.87 5.60
N PHE A 228 -16.32 1.85 5.62
CA PHE A 228 -14.96 1.74 5.11
C PHE A 228 -14.08 0.87 6.01
N ALA A 229 -14.17 1.01 7.34
CA ALA A 229 -13.43 0.15 8.26
C ALA A 229 -13.80 -1.34 8.05
N GLU A 230 -15.09 -1.65 7.91
CA GLU A 230 -15.57 -3.00 7.63
C GLU A 230 -15.20 -3.51 6.24
N GLY A 231 -15.45 -2.71 5.19
CA GLY A 231 -15.27 -3.12 3.80
C GLY A 231 -13.81 -3.13 3.34
N VAL A 232 -12.97 -2.29 3.95
CA VAL A 232 -11.59 -2.05 3.52
C VAL A 232 -10.60 -2.39 4.62
N GLU A 233 -10.62 -1.72 5.76
CA GLU A 233 -9.56 -1.87 6.79
C GLU A 233 -9.49 -3.28 7.38
N ASN A 234 -10.64 -3.93 7.53
CA ASN A 234 -10.76 -5.30 8.03
C ASN A 234 -10.61 -6.38 6.95
N SER A 235 -10.39 -5.97 5.69
CA SER A 235 -10.29 -6.88 4.55
C SER A 235 -9.11 -7.87 4.66
N PRO A 236 -9.18 -9.02 3.95
CA PRO A 236 -8.04 -9.93 3.85
C PRO A 236 -6.78 -9.27 3.31
N LEU A 237 -6.94 -8.30 2.41
CA LEU A 237 -5.84 -7.59 1.77
C LEU A 237 -5.01 -6.79 2.80
N LEU A 238 -5.67 -6.00 3.65
CA LEU A 238 -4.98 -5.15 4.64
C LEU A 238 -4.42 -5.91 5.87
N LYS A 239 -4.73 -7.20 6.01
CA LYS A 239 -4.08 -8.09 6.99
C LYS A 239 -2.63 -8.45 6.59
N ARG A 240 -2.20 -8.12 5.38
CA ARG A 240 -0.83 -8.35 4.90
C ARG A 240 0.03 -7.13 5.19
N ASP A 241 1.20 -7.35 5.78
CA ASP A 241 2.11 -6.28 6.21
C ASP A 241 2.51 -5.33 5.06
N TRP A 242 2.73 -5.88 3.86
CA TRP A 242 3.14 -5.10 2.69
C TRP A 242 2.05 -4.17 2.14
N VAL A 243 0.79 -4.55 2.23
CA VAL A 243 -0.31 -3.78 1.62
C VAL A 243 -0.46 -2.41 2.29
N LYS A 244 -0.13 -2.29 3.58
CA LYS A 244 -0.21 -1.01 4.30
C LYS A 244 0.66 0.06 3.67
N GLN A 245 1.90 -0.25 3.28
CA GLN A 245 2.75 0.73 2.61
C GLN A 245 2.26 1.04 1.19
N GLU A 246 1.71 0.05 0.47
CA GLU A 246 1.14 0.25 -0.87
C GLU A 246 0.00 1.27 -0.82
N ARG A 247 -0.89 1.12 0.17
CA ARG A 247 -2.01 2.04 0.43
C ARG A 247 -1.54 3.42 0.86
N ILE A 248 -0.69 3.50 1.88
CA ILE A 248 -0.24 4.78 2.47
C ILE A 248 0.49 5.66 1.46
N LEU A 249 1.30 5.04 0.60
CA LEU A 249 2.15 5.77 -0.34
C LEU A 249 1.41 6.16 -1.62
N SER A 250 0.39 5.40 -2.00
CA SER A 250 -0.47 5.71 -3.15
C SER A 250 -1.10 7.10 -3.02
N ARG A 251 -1.08 7.88 -4.10
CA ARG A 251 -1.75 9.19 -4.16
C ARG A 251 -3.26 9.04 -4.17
N ARG A 252 -3.74 7.99 -4.86
CA ARG A 252 -5.15 7.67 -5.13
C ARG A 252 -5.31 6.16 -5.17
N THR A 253 -6.35 5.65 -4.53
CA THR A 253 -6.66 4.21 -4.47
C THR A 253 -8.13 3.98 -4.78
N ILE A 254 -8.42 2.99 -5.62
CA ILE A 254 -9.75 2.42 -5.82
C ILE A 254 -9.80 1.07 -5.11
N ASP A 255 -10.57 0.99 -4.04
CA ASP A 255 -10.84 -0.25 -3.33
C ASP A 255 -12.08 -0.93 -3.92
N PHE A 256 -11.87 -2.05 -4.60
CA PHE A 256 -12.97 -2.95 -4.99
C PHE A 256 -13.28 -3.86 -3.80
N SER A 257 -14.13 -3.37 -2.90
CA SER A 257 -14.60 -4.13 -1.73
C SER A 257 -15.76 -5.06 -2.11
N ALA A 258 -16.13 -5.95 -1.19
CA ALA A 258 -17.23 -6.89 -1.40
C ALA A 258 -18.61 -6.17 -1.48
N ARG A 259 -18.74 -4.98 -0.88
CA ARG A 259 -20.00 -4.23 -0.81
C ARG A 259 -20.11 -3.18 -1.91
N GLN A 260 -19.08 -2.35 -2.03
CA GLN A 260 -19.07 -1.20 -2.95
C GLN A 260 -17.65 -0.79 -3.34
N ILE A 261 -17.53 0.10 -4.31
CA ILE A 261 -16.28 0.78 -4.62
C ILE A 261 -16.06 1.90 -3.60
N TYR A 262 -14.84 1.99 -3.07
CA TYR A 262 -14.37 3.19 -2.38
C TYR A 262 -13.24 3.81 -3.18
N TRP A 263 -13.31 5.12 -3.39
CA TRP A 263 -12.19 5.89 -3.91
C TRP A 263 -11.60 6.71 -2.76
N SER A 264 -10.27 6.76 -2.68
CA SER A 264 -9.58 7.52 -1.66
C SER A 264 -8.34 8.19 -2.20
N CYS A 265 -8.03 9.38 -1.69
CA CYS A 265 -6.73 10.03 -1.83
C CYS A 265 -6.17 10.39 -0.47
N ARG A 266 -5.10 11.21 -0.43
CA ARG A 266 -4.45 11.65 0.82
C ARG A 266 -5.28 12.66 1.62
N MET A 267 -6.38 13.16 1.07
CA MET A 267 -7.20 14.23 1.66
C MET A 267 -8.68 13.88 1.76
N SER A 268 -9.17 12.89 1.04
CA SER A 268 -10.60 12.58 1.02
C SER A 268 -10.86 11.12 0.67
N ARG A 269 -12.04 10.64 1.04
CA ARG A 269 -12.59 9.34 0.70
C ARG A 269 -14.02 9.52 0.23
N ILE A 270 -14.41 8.76 -0.79
CA ILE A 270 -15.74 8.82 -1.40
C ILE A 270 -16.21 7.38 -1.64
N SER A 271 -17.46 7.09 -1.29
CA SER A 271 -18.08 5.79 -1.53
C SER A 271 -18.92 5.79 -2.82
N GLU A 272 -19.12 4.62 -3.41
CA GLU A 272 -20.05 4.44 -4.53
C GLU A 272 -21.48 4.84 -4.15
N ALA A 273 -21.89 4.60 -2.90
CA ALA A 273 -23.18 5.07 -2.37
C ALA A 273 -23.32 6.61 -2.36
N GLY A 274 -22.22 7.35 -2.50
CA GLY A 274 -22.21 8.81 -2.59
C GLY A 274 -21.86 9.53 -1.28
N GLU A 275 -21.52 8.77 -0.24
CA GLU A 275 -21.00 9.35 0.99
C GLU A 275 -19.57 9.87 0.79
N ARG A 276 -19.21 10.90 1.54
CA ARG A 276 -17.92 11.57 1.44
C ARG A 276 -17.35 11.87 2.83
N ASP A 277 -16.05 11.66 2.95
CA ASP A 277 -15.23 12.03 4.09
C ASP A 277 -14.09 12.92 3.59
N ASP A 278 -14.18 14.21 3.91
CA ASP A 278 -13.20 15.25 3.53
C ASP A 278 -12.02 15.33 4.50
N GLU A 279 -11.98 14.47 5.52
CA GLU A 279 -10.81 14.22 6.36
C GLU A 279 -10.14 12.87 6.01
N GLY A 280 -10.55 12.28 4.87
CA GLY A 280 -10.07 10.99 4.40
C GLY A 280 -8.56 10.94 4.11
N GLY A 281 -8.01 9.73 4.04
CA GLY A 281 -6.57 9.52 3.87
C GLY A 281 -5.78 9.60 5.19
N ILE A 282 -6.45 9.27 6.31
CA ILE A 282 -5.93 9.28 7.68
C ILE A 282 -4.54 8.63 7.77
N GLU A 283 -4.27 7.57 7.03
CA GLU A 283 -2.98 6.87 7.10
C GLU A 283 -1.84 7.70 6.48
N ALA A 284 -2.09 8.32 5.32
CA ALA A 284 -1.14 9.25 4.71
C ALA A 284 -1.00 10.53 5.53
N ALA A 285 -2.11 11.06 6.06
CA ALA A 285 -2.10 12.20 6.98
C ALA A 285 -1.32 11.90 8.26
N SER A 286 -1.47 10.70 8.82
CA SER A 286 -0.74 10.23 10.01
C SER A 286 0.76 10.09 9.73
N LEU A 287 1.14 9.62 8.54
CA LEU A 287 2.53 9.59 8.11
C LEU A 287 3.10 11.02 8.01
N MET A 288 2.41 11.91 7.29
CA MET A 288 2.84 13.32 7.17
C MET A 288 2.90 14.03 8.52
N HIS A 289 1.95 13.77 9.41
CA HIS A 289 1.96 14.30 10.77
C HIS A 289 3.16 13.77 11.56
N SER A 290 3.44 12.46 11.49
CA SER A 290 4.61 11.85 12.13
C SER A 290 5.92 12.48 11.63
N MET A 291 6.00 12.80 10.34
CA MET A 291 7.16 13.48 9.75
C MET A 291 7.33 14.90 10.28
N ARG A 292 6.24 15.67 10.41
CA ARG A 292 6.28 17.02 11.02
C ARG A 292 6.62 16.99 12.50
N LEU A 293 6.11 16.01 13.24
CA LEU A 293 6.45 15.82 14.65
C LEU A 293 7.95 15.58 14.85
N TRP A 294 8.65 15.03 13.85
CA TRP A 294 10.08 14.82 13.92
C TRP A 294 10.87 16.12 14.12
N ASP A 295 10.38 17.27 13.63
CA ASP A 295 11.00 18.58 13.85
C ASP A 295 10.85 19.06 15.31
N ILE A 296 9.89 18.51 16.04
CA ILE A 296 9.57 18.86 17.43
C ILE A 296 10.33 17.94 18.40
N ILE A 297 10.52 16.66 18.04
CA ILE A 297 11.17 15.65 18.90
C ILE A 297 12.50 16.12 19.51
N PRO A 298 13.42 16.78 18.76
CA PRO A 298 14.68 17.30 19.33
C PRO A 298 14.50 18.35 20.44
N ARG A 299 13.34 19.01 20.49
CA ARG A 299 12.98 20.02 21.51
C ARG A 299 12.40 19.41 22.78
N LEU A 300 12.08 18.11 22.77
CA LEU A 300 11.64 17.38 23.95
C LEU A 300 12.84 16.98 24.83
N HIS A 301 12.61 16.84 26.13
CA HIS A 301 13.66 16.52 27.10
C HIS A 301 13.41 15.17 27.80
N GLY A 302 14.50 14.49 28.14
CA GLY A 302 14.50 13.26 28.95
C GLY A 302 13.57 12.17 28.42
N ASN A 303 12.80 11.56 29.31
CA ASN A 303 11.94 10.40 29.03
C ASN A 303 10.88 10.68 27.95
N GLN A 304 10.42 11.93 27.80
CA GLN A 304 9.41 12.26 26.79
C GLN A 304 9.98 12.14 25.37
N ARG A 305 11.23 12.58 25.17
CA ARG A 305 11.92 12.43 23.89
C ARG A 305 12.12 10.97 23.53
N ALA A 306 12.68 10.19 24.46
CA ALA A 306 12.94 8.76 24.25
C ALA A 306 11.65 7.99 23.94
N LYS A 307 10.55 8.29 24.65
CA LYS A 307 9.24 7.68 24.39
C LYS A 307 8.72 8.01 22.99
N MET A 308 8.82 9.27 22.56
CA MET A 308 8.34 9.69 21.23
C MET A 308 9.20 9.11 20.10
N GLU A 309 10.53 9.11 20.24
CA GLU A 309 11.44 8.46 19.29
C GLU A 309 11.14 6.95 19.18
N GLY A 310 10.97 6.26 20.31
CA GLY A 310 10.63 4.84 20.33
C GLY A 310 9.29 4.53 19.67
N LEU A 311 8.25 5.32 19.94
CA LEU A 311 6.93 5.17 19.28
C LEU A 311 7.01 5.39 17.78
N PHE A 312 7.74 6.42 17.34
CA PHE A 312 7.93 6.71 15.92
C PHE A 312 8.61 5.54 15.18
N PHE A 313 9.75 5.07 15.69
CA PHE A 313 10.49 3.99 15.05
C PHE A 313 9.73 2.66 15.08
N LYS A 314 8.96 2.40 16.14
CA LYS A 314 8.11 1.22 16.24
C LYS A 314 6.93 1.25 15.27
N ALA A 315 6.28 2.40 15.09
CA ALA A 315 5.12 2.54 14.21
C ALA A 315 5.49 2.26 12.73
N TRP A 316 6.69 2.68 12.31
CA TRP A 316 7.10 2.65 10.91
C TRP A 316 8.21 1.63 10.58
N GLY A 317 8.69 0.90 11.58
CA GLY A 317 9.86 0.01 11.46
C GLY A 317 9.69 -1.17 10.50
N ASN A 318 8.48 -1.65 10.27
CA ASN A 318 8.25 -2.85 9.43
C ASN A 318 7.83 -2.52 7.98
N LEU A 319 7.84 -1.25 7.59
CA LEU A 319 7.33 -0.79 6.30
C LEU A 319 8.47 -0.22 5.47
N ILE A 320 9.22 -1.07 4.76
CA ILE A 320 10.48 -0.71 4.08
C ILE A 320 10.35 0.55 3.21
N GLY A 321 9.29 0.66 2.40
CA GLY A 321 9.08 1.82 1.53
C GLY A 321 8.87 3.12 2.32
N ILE A 322 8.12 3.06 3.42
CA ILE A 322 7.93 4.18 4.34
C ILE A 322 9.23 4.49 5.07
N ALA A 323 9.97 3.48 5.50
CA ALA A 323 11.24 3.64 6.18
C ALA A 323 12.29 4.34 5.31
N THR A 324 12.31 4.07 4.00
CA THR A 324 13.18 4.81 3.06
C THR A 324 12.80 6.29 2.98
N ILE A 325 11.51 6.60 2.86
CA ILE A 325 11.02 7.99 2.82
C ILE A 325 11.34 8.72 4.13
N LEU A 326 11.00 8.09 5.26
CA LEU A 326 11.28 8.63 6.58
C LEU A 326 12.78 8.77 6.82
N GLY A 327 13.61 7.83 6.40
CA GLY A 327 15.06 7.91 6.51
C GLY A 327 15.64 9.13 5.80
N ASN A 328 15.09 9.48 4.63
CA ASN A 328 15.47 10.70 3.90
C ASN A 328 15.04 11.99 4.60
N VAL A 329 13.89 12.00 5.26
CA VAL A 329 13.41 13.18 6.03
C VAL A 329 14.16 13.33 7.35
N VAL A 330 14.33 12.23 8.05
CA VAL A 330 14.87 12.17 9.41
C VAL A 330 16.41 12.20 9.41
N GLY A 331 17.04 11.81 8.32
CA GLY A 331 18.50 11.61 8.24
C GLY A 331 18.97 10.43 9.10
N CYS A 332 18.16 9.39 9.22
CA CYS A 332 18.48 8.17 9.98
C CYS A 332 18.49 6.97 9.03
N ARG A 333 19.55 6.15 9.10
CA ARG A 333 19.64 4.95 8.27
C ARG A 333 18.69 3.87 8.78
N TYR A 334 18.18 3.10 7.84
CA TYR A 334 17.31 1.97 8.09
C TYR A 334 17.98 0.68 7.63
N PHE A 335 17.99 -0.32 8.51
CA PHE A 335 18.63 -1.61 8.34
C PHE A 335 17.58 -2.72 8.53
N ALA A 336 17.02 -3.22 7.43
CA ALA A 336 16.22 -4.46 7.39
C ALA A 336 15.23 -4.64 8.55
N GLY A 337 14.38 -3.64 8.83
CA GLY A 337 13.42 -3.68 9.94
C GLY A 337 13.78 -2.76 11.12
N VAL A 338 15.02 -2.30 11.22
CA VAL A 338 15.54 -1.59 12.39
C VAL A 338 16.23 -0.29 12.00
N TRP A 339 16.02 0.76 12.80
CA TRP A 339 16.62 2.07 12.58
C TRP A 339 17.98 2.18 13.27
N GLU A 340 18.94 2.87 12.66
CA GLU A 340 20.29 3.09 13.21
C GLU A 340 20.25 3.69 14.62
N ARG A 341 19.41 4.71 14.82
CA ARG A 341 19.21 5.36 16.13
C ARG A 341 18.50 4.49 17.15
N ASN A 342 17.87 3.39 16.73
CA ASN A 342 17.11 2.50 17.60
C ASN A 342 17.57 1.04 17.47
N LEU A 343 18.86 0.84 17.20
CA LEU A 343 19.40 -0.48 16.89
C LEU A 343 19.29 -1.44 18.08
N ALA A 344 19.56 -0.95 19.30
CA ALA A 344 19.45 -1.76 20.51
C ALA A 344 18.00 -2.21 20.73
N ASP A 345 17.03 -1.30 20.83
CA ASP A 345 15.64 -1.67 21.08
C ASP A 345 15.04 -2.48 19.92
N GLY A 346 15.38 -2.14 18.67
CA GLY A 346 14.89 -2.84 17.50
C GLY A 346 15.44 -4.26 17.35
N LEU A 347 16.64 -4.53 17.87
CA LEU A 347 17.19 -5.88 17.99
C LEU A 347 16.81 -6.56 19.32
N ILE A 348 16.01 -5.91 20.16
CA ILE A 348 15.63 -6.39 21.50
C ILE A 348 16.89 -6.66 22.34
N TRP A 349 17.87 -5.77 22.23
CA TRP A 349 19.07 -5.80 23.05
C TRP A 349 18.79 -5.05 24.33
N GLU A 350 19.01 -5.71 25.45
CA GLU A 350 18.88 -5.10 26.75
C GLU A 350 20.27 -4.94 27.37
N PRO A 351 20.53 -3.83 28.07
CA PRO A 351 21.72 -3.71 28.89
C PRO A 351 21.61 -4.73 30.04
N LEU A 352 22.68 -5.47 30.27
CA LEU A 352 22.76 -6.32 31.46
C LEU A 352 23.14 -5.48 32.68
N ASP A 353 22.36 -5.60 33.74
CA ASP A 353 22.61 -4.95 35.04
C ASP A 353 23.75 -5.61 35.84
N TYR A 354 24.49 -6.56 35.25
CA TYR A 354 25.60 -7.24 35.90
C TYR A 354 26.79 -7.44 34.93
N PRO A 355 28.03 -7.39 35.43
CA PRO A 355 29.21 -7.53 34.59
C PRO A 355 29.32 -8.95 34.02
N VAL A 356 29.42 -9.07 32.69
CA VAL A 356 29.75 -10.33 32.03
C VAL A 356 31.27 -10.41 31.88
N ILE A 357 31.86 -11.56 32.20
CA ILE A 357 33.28 -11.80 31.94
C ILE A 357 33.38 -12.53 30.61
N LEU A 358 33.81 -11.84 29.55
CA LEU A 358 34.13 -12.44 28.26
C LEU A 358 35.65 -12.48 28.09
N THR A 359 36.20 -13.68 27.88
CA THR A 359 37.63 -13.90 27.56
C THR A 359 38.61 -13.24 28.54
N GLY A 360 38.32 -13.24 29.84
CA GLY A 360 39.24 -12.74 30.87
C GLY A 360 39.39 -11.21 30.93
N GLN A 361 38.61 -10.45 30.14
CA GLN A 361 38.46 -9.00 30.31
C GLN A 361 37.11 -8.69 30.95
N GLN A 362 37.13 -7.79 31.93
CA GLN A 362 35.94 -7.28 32.59
C GLN A 362 35.50 -6.02 31.85
N PHE A 363 34.25 -6.01 31.37
CA PHE A 363 33.67 -4.84 30.71
C PHE A 363 32.53 -4.32 31.58
N SER A 364 32.43 -3.00 31.71
CA SER A 364 31.47 -2.33 32.59
C SER A 364 30.05 -2.28 32.03
N SER A 365 29.84 -2.63 30.75
CA SER A 365 28.52 -2.71 30.11
C SER A 365 28.57 -3.58 28.86
N TYR A 366 27.53 -4.39 28.65
CA TYR A 366 27.28 -5.15 27.42
C TYR A 366 25.84 -4.92 26.97
N LEU A 367 25.62 -4.97 25.66
CA LEU A 367 24.31 -5.20 25.06
C LEU A 367 24.24 -6.69 24.69
N VAL A 368 23.24 -7.40 25.21
CA VAL A 368 23.01 -8.82 24.89
C VAL A 368 21.64 -8.95 24.24
N LEU A 369 21.53 -9.85 23.25
CA LEU A 369 20.24 -10.28 22.72
C LEU A 369 19.38 -10.83 23.86
N GLY A 370 18.38 -10.06 24.30
CA GLY A 370 17.44 -10.48 25.32
C GLY A 370 16.52 -11.55 24.75
N PHE A 371 16.83 -12.82 24.97
CA PHE A 371 15.84 -13.88 24.79
C PHE A 371 14.94 -13.89 26.03
N CYS A 372 13.73 -13.31 25.92
CA CYS A 372 12.71 -13.47 26.95
C CYS A 372 12.35 -14.96 27.12
N SER A 373 12.98 -15.60 28.10
CA SER A 373 12.58 -16.91 28.63
C SER A 373 11.26 -16.76 29.40
N GLY A 374 10.14 -16.80 28.69
CA GLY A 374 8.82 -16.68 29.31
C GLY A 374 7.62 -17.03 28.43
N ARG A 375 7.80 -17.23 27.12
CA ARG A 375 6.76 -17.82 26.26
C ARG A 375 7.30 -19.10 25.65
N ASN A 376 6.68 -20.23 26.00
CA ASN A 376 6.88 -21.50 25.31
C ASN A 376 6.60 -21.31 23.82
N PHE A 377 7.64 -21.16 23.00
CA PHE A 377 7.57 -21.42 21.57
C PHE A 377 7.77 -22.92 21.36
N SER A 378 6.73 -23.70 21.69
CA SER A 378 6.59 -25.03 21.12
C SER A 378 6.22 -24.89 19.65
N ARG A 379 7.06 -25.47 18.78
CA ARG A 379 6.93 -25.58 17.30
C ARG A 379 7.10 -24.27 16.51
N TRP A 380 8.34 -24.00 16.12
CA TRP A 380 8.58 -23.62 14.73
C TRP A 380 8.26 -24.84 13.84
N SER A 381 7.12 -24.81 13.16
CA SER A 381 6.90 -25.70 12.03
C SER A 381 7.91 -25.32 10.95
N ARG A 382 8.67 -26.32 10.48
CA ARG A 382 9.50 -26.22 9.28
C ARG A 382 8.60 -25.83 8.09
N THR A 383 8.48 -24.54 7.78
CA THR A 383 8.20 -24.09 6.42
C THR A 383 9.52 -24.17 5.66
N ARG A 384 9.57 -25.16 4.76
CA ARG A 384 10.69 -25.43 3.86
C ARG A 384 10.92 -24.24 2.94
N ASN A 385 12.19 -24.08 2.54
CA ASN A 385 12.72 -23.27 1.45
C ASN A 385 13.11 -21.82 1.78
N CYS A 386 14.03 -21.67 2.74
CA CYS A 386 15.10 -20.66 2.72
C CYS A 386 16.34 -21.24 3.42
N ALA A 387 16.84 -22.36 2.90
CA ALA A 387 18.10 -22.93 3.34
C ALA A 387 18.86 -23.33 2.09
N ASN A 388 19.70 -22.43 1.57
CA ASN A 388 20.93 -22.72 0.82
C ASN A 388 21.59 -21.42 0.35
N THR A 389 22.12 -20.62 1.28
CA THR A 389 23.20 -19.66 0.99
C THR A 389 24.01 -19.41 2.24
N PHE A 390 24.66 -20.46 2.77
CA PHE A 390 25.89 -20.34 3.55
C PHE A 390 26.66 -21.68 3.42
N PRO A 391 27.93 -21.67 2.96
CA PRO A 391 28.75 -22.87 2.96
C PRO A 391 28.90 -23.39 4.38
N ARG A 392 28.60 -24.67 4.60
CA ARG A 392 28.98 -25.38 5.82
C ARG A 392 30.51 -25.48 5.87
N HIS A 393 31.16 -24.52 6.51
CA HIS A 393 32.48 -24.75 7.12
C HIS A 393 32.37 -24.49 8.61
N GLY A 394 32.53 -25.57 9.38
CA GLY A 394 32.59 -25.51 10.83
C GLY A 394 33.81 -24.73 11.26
N HIS A 395 33.61 -23.51 11.73
CA HIS A 395 34.54 -22.82 12.60
C HIS A 395 33.74 -21.94 13.57
N ARG A 396 34.06 -22.06 14.87
CA ARG A 396 33.57 -21.22 15.95
C ARG A 396 33.68 -19.75 15.57
N THR A 397 32.56 -19.05 15.43
CA THR A 397 32.55 -17.63 15.07
C THR A 397 33.03 -16.81 16.26
N ARG A 398 34.22 -16.20 16.12
CA ARG A 398 34.69 -15.10 16.97
C ARG A 398 33.78 -13.88 16.74
N LEU A 399 33.31 -13.26 17.83
CA LEU A 399 32.72 -11.92 17.82
C LEU A 399 33.81 -10.90 17.46
N THR A 400 33.70 -10.25 16.31
CA THR A 400 34.48 -9.07 15.95
C THR A 400 33.79 -7.80 16.47
N SER A 401 34.51 -7.00 17.27
CA SER A 401 34.05 -5.70 17.77
C SER A 401 34.15 -4.63 16.68
N LEU A 402 33.08 -3.84 16.51
CA LEU A 402 33.12 -2.58 15.77
C LEU A 402 33.65 -1.50 16.72
N ARG A 403 34.87 -1.03 16.47
CA ARG A 403 35.45 0.16 17.15
C ARG A 403 34.89 1.43 16.51
N THR A 404 34.28 2.30 17.31
CA THR A 404 34.16 3.73 17.00
C THR A 404 35.16 4.47 17.88
N SER A 405 36.27 4.92 17.28
CA SER A 405 37.23 5.81 17.95
C SER A 405 36.86 7.26 17.64
N SER A 406 36.63 8.07 18.67
CA SER A 406 36.68 9.53 18.60
C SER A 406 37.73 10.04 19.58
N PRO A 407 38.65 10.95 19.19
CA PRO A 407 39.74 11.41 20.04
C PRO A 407 39.25 12.49 21.02
N MET A 408 39.46 12.26 22.32
CA MET A 408 39.31 13.30 23.34
C MET A 408 40.49 14.28 23.26
N GLN A 409 40.19 15.56 23.05
CA GLN A 409 41.05 16.67 23.42
C GLN A 409 41.04 16.82 24.95
N GLY A 410 42.21 16.69 25.56
CA GLY A 410 42.47 17.11 26.94
C GLY A 410 43.30 18.40 26.93
N ARG A 411 42.81 19.42 27.65
CA ARG A 411 43.54 20.66 27.95
C ARG A 411 44.68 20.38 28.94
N CYS A 412 45.85 20.94 28.66
CA CYS A 412 46.55 21.91 29.50
C CYS A 412 47.11 22.99 28.57
#